data_AF-A0A7S0S5G5-F1
#
_entry.id   AF-A0A7S0S5G5-F1
#
_cell.length_a   1.000
_cell.length_b   1.000
_cell.length_c   1.000
_cell.angle_alpha   90.00
_cell.angle_beta   90.00
_cell.angle_gamma   90.00
#
_symmetry.space_group_name_H-M   'P 1'
#
loop_
_entity.id
_entity.type
_entity.pdbx_description
1 polymer ?
#
loop_
_entity_poly.entity_id
_entity_poly.type
_entity_poly.pdbx_seq_one_letter_code
_entity_poly.pdbx_strand_id
1 'polypeptide(L)'
;VEFRMPLCLQCQLPSPSACLPNTGLSSHCSDVGLDSEDSCPWLFPSLADMMRMVGAWVDDEPLRALLTRWTVAFARCLKVHVREEGDMQGELGGLLTAHELRALRASPSPPQFALAVLSSA
;
A
#
# COMPACT_ATOMS: atom_id res chain seq x y z
N VAL A 1 9.01 -33.68 -11.19
CA VAL A 1 9.81 -32.71 -10.43
C VAL A 1 8.88 -32.12 -9.38
N GLU A 2 8.98 -32.63 -8.15
CA GLU A 2 8.14 -32.21 -7.02
C GLU A 2 8.63 -30.83 -6.54
N PHE A 3 7.79 -29.80 -6.69
CA PHE A 3 8.06 -28.47 -6.14
C PHE A 3 7.72 -28.49 -4.64
N ARG A 4 8.71 -28.79 -3.80
CA ARG A 4 8.59 -28.54 -2.35
C ARG A 4 8.86 -27.07 -2.09
N MET A 5 7.83 -26.34 -1.66
CA MET A 5 7.99 -24.98 -1.14
C MET A 5 8.86 -25.01 0.12
N PRO A 6 9.86 -24.11 0.25
CA PRO A 6 10.68 -24.04 1.46
C PRO A 6 9.82 -23.54 2.62
N LEU A 7 9.86 -24.27 3.73
CA LEU A 7 9.29 -23.85 5.00
C LEU A 7 10.10 -22.70 5.58
N CYS A 8 9.45 -21.77 6.27
CA CYS A 8 10.15 -20.76 7.06
C CYS A 8 10.96 -21.46 8.17
N LEU A 9 12.28 -21.23 8.21
CA LEU A 9 13.20 -21.87 9.16
C LEU A 9 12.87 -21.58 10.64
N GLN A 10 12.15 -20.49 10.91
CA GLN A 10 11.76 -20.08 12.26
C GLN A 10 10.45 -20.73 12.73
N CYS A 11 9.51 -21.03 11.80
CA CYS A 11 8.12 -21.38 12.15
C CYS A 11 7.65 -22.73 11.58
N GLN A 12 8.41 -23.36 10.68
CA GLN A 12 8.15 -24.67 10.05
C GLN A 12 6.73 -24.89 9.46
N LEU A 13 6.06 -23.83 8.98
CA LEU A 13 4.75 -23.92 8.30
C LEU A 13 4.88 -23.69 6.78
N PRO A 14 4.05 -24.37 5.94
CA PRO A 14 3.99 -24.13 4.50
C PRO A 14 3.30 -22.78 4.22
N SER A 15 4.00 -21.84 3.59
CA SER A 15 3.47 -20.49 3.33
C SER A 15 2.49 -20.49 2.14
N PRO A 16 1.52 -19.54 2.12
CA PRO A 16 1.84 -18.16 1.78
C PRO A 16 1.52 -17.11 2.85
N SER A 17 0.79 -17.45 3.93
CA SER A 17 0.07 -16.43 4.71
C SER A 17 0.52 -16.22 6.17
N ALA A 18 1.51 -16.97 6.68
CA ALA A 18 1.78 -17.03 8.12
C ALA A 18 3.19 -16.56 8.56
N CYS A 19 3.97 -15.96 7.67
CA CYS A 19 5.30 -15.43 8.00
C CYS A 19 5.44 -13.99 7.51
N LEU A 20 4.63 -13.09 8.07
CA LEU A 20 5.12 -11.73 8.29
C LEU A 20 6.07 -11.84 9.49
N PRO A 21 7.40 -11.70 9.29
CA PRO A 21 8.28 -11.60 10.43
C PRO A 21 7.88 -10.35 11.19
N ASN A 22 7.75 -10.51 12.50
CA ASN A 22 7.88 -9.46 13.48
C ASN A 22 9.30 -8.87 13.34
N THR A 23 9.56 -8.16 12.24
CA THR A 23 10.63 -7.17 12.19
C THR A 23 10.20 -6.10 13.19
N GLY A 24 11.14 -5.54 13.94
CA GLY A 24 10.90 -4.41 14.84
C GLY A 24 10.50 -3.12 14.11
N LEU A 25 9.57 -3.20 13.15
CA LEU A 25 8.83 -2.15 12.47
C LEU A 25 7.39 -2.07 13.02
N SER A 26 7.15 -2.62 14.21
CA SER A 26 5.89 -2.47 14.95
C SER A 26 5.58 -1.02 15.36
N SER A 27 6.46 -0.05 15.06
CA SER A 27 6.21 1.36 15.29
C SER A 27 5.94 2.19 14.03
N HIS A 28 6.07 1.63 12.81
CA HIS A 28 5.87 2.41 11.57
C HIS A 28 4.66 1.96 10.74
N CYS A 29 4.27 0.69 10.83
CA CYS A 29 3.04 0.22 10.17
C CYS A 29 1.77 0.52 10.96
N SER A 30 1.87 0.85 12.26
CA SER A 30 0.71 1.22 13.09
C SER A 30 0.16 2.61 12.80
N ASP A 31 0.93 3.49 12.15
CA ASP A 31 0.47 4.86 11.80
C ASP A 31 -0.33 4.91 10.48
N VAL A 32 -0.19 3.90 9.64
CA VAL A 32 -1.02 3.75 8.44
C VAL A 32 -2.20 2.88 8.85
N GLY A 33 -3.26 3.45 9.41
CA GLY A 33 -4.45 2.71 9.87
C GLY A 33 -5.01 1.78 8.79
N LEU A 34 -4.54 0.52 8.78
CA LEU A 34 -4.86 -0.53 7.82
C LEU A 34 -5.81 -1.57 8.44
N ASP A 35 -6.27 -1.34 9.67
CA ASP A 35 -7.12 -2.24 10.45
C ASP A 35 -8.62 -2.09 10.15
N SER A 36 -9.01 -1.56 8.98
CA SER A 36 -10.42 -1.58 8.56
C SER A 36 -10.73 -2.93 7.92
N GLU A 37 -11.58 -3.71 8.58
CA GLU A 37 -12.08 -5.04 8.20
C GLU A 37 -12.76 -5.12 6.81
N ASP A 38 -12.92 -3.99 6.11
CA ASP A 38 -13.54 -3.87 4.78
C ASP A 38 -12.53 -3.84 3.61
N SER A 39 -11.26 -4.17 3.87
CA SER A 39 -10.20 -4.04 2.87
C SER A 39 -10.05 -5.31 2.02
N CYS A 40 -10.04 -5.16 0.69
CA CYS A 40 -10.01 -6.27 -0.28
C CYS A 40 -8.82 -7.22 -0.05
N PRO A 41 -9.04 -8.54 0.14
CA PRO A 41 -7.98 -9.51 0.46
C PRO A 41 -6.87 -9.63 -0.59
N TRP A 42 -7.16 -9.30 -1.85
CA TRP A 42 -6.24 -9.38 -2.98
C TRP A 42 -5.41 -8.12 -3.22
N LEU A 43 -5.79 -6.99 -2.60
CA LEU A 43 -5.05 -5.73 -2.72
C LEU A 43 -3.79 -5.74 -1.84
N PHE A 44 -3.84 -6.44 -0.70
CA PHE A 44 -2.75 -6.46 0.27
C PHE A 44 -1.48 -7.17 -0.20
N PRO A 45 -1.51 -8.35 -0.85
CA PRO A 45 -0.29 -9.03 -1.27
C PRO A 45 0.50 -8.22 -2.32
N SER A 46 -0.18 -7.67 -3.32
CA SER A 46 0.45 -6.89 -4.39
C SER A 46 1.01 -5.55 -3.87
N LEU A 47 0.31 -4.89 -2.94
CA LEU A 47 0.81 -3.68 -2.29
C LEU A 47 2.04 -3.96 -1.42
N ALA A 48 2.01 -5.03 -0.64
CA ALA A 48 3.13 -5.43 0.20
C ALA A 48 4.37 -5.76 -0.65
N ASP A 49 4.19 -6.43 -1.79
CA ASP A 49 5.29 -6.72 -2.71
C ASP A 49 5.83 -5.44 -3.37
N MET A 50 4.96 -4.51 -3.80
CA MET A 50 5.40 -3.19 -4.26
C MET A 50 6.19 -2.43 -3.21
N MET A 51 5.73 -2.39 -1.96
CA MET A 51 6.45 -1.73 -0.86
C MET A 51 7.80 -2.39 -0.59
N ARG A 52 7.87 -3.72 -0.67
CA ARG A 52 9.12 -4.47 -0.54
C ARG A 52 10.09 -4.09 -1.66
N MET A 53 9.62 -3.99 -2.90
CA MET A 53 10.45 -3.53 -4.02
C MET A 53 10.92 -2.09 -3.79
N VAL A 54 10.03 -1.16 -3.42
CA VAL A 54 10.42 0.23 -3.12
C VAL A 54 11.52 0.27 -2.05
N GLY A 55 11.37 -0.48 -0.95
CA GLY A 55 12.37 -0.51 0.12
C GLY A 55 13.70 -1.19 -0.25
N ALA A 56 13.71 -2.10 -1.24
CA ALA A 56 14.91 -2.80 -1.67
C ALA A 56 15.73 -2.04 -2.72
N TRP A 57 15.08 -1.22 -3.54
CA TRP A 57 15.69 -0.58 -4.72
C TRP A 57 15.80 0.95 -4.61
N VAL A 58 15.13 1.58 -3.65
CA VAL A 58 15.14 3.05 -3.47
C VAL A 58 15.88 3.43 -2.20
N ASP A 59 17.09 3.95 -2.38
CA ASP A 59 17.95 4.43 -1.29
C ASP A 59 17.59 5.85 -0.82
N ASP A 60 17.01 6.67 -1.69
CA ASP A 60 16.55 8.03 -1.39
C ASP A 60 15.31 7.98 -0.48
N GLU A 61 15.49 8.38 0.79
CA GLU A 61 14.44 8.34 1.81
C GLU A 61 13.21 9.20 1.43
N PRO A 62 13.33 10.47 1.04
CA PRO A 62 12.18 11.25 0.56
C PRO A 62 11.44 10.59 -0.60
N LEU A 63 12.15 10.03 -1.58
CA LEU A 63 11.52 9.35 -2.71
C LEU A 63 10.81 8.07 -2.27
N ARG A 64 11.45 7.27 -1.42
CA ARG A 64 10.86 6.07 -0.82
C ARG A 64 9.58 6.41 -0.05
N ALA A 65 9.61 7.42 0.80
CA ALA A 65 8.45 7.87 1.56
C ALA A 65 7.30 8.32 0.64
N LEU A 66 7.62 9.02 -0.45
CA LEU A 66 6.64 9.41 -1.47
C LEU A 66 6.02 8.19 -2.13
N LEU A 67 6.83 7.27 -2.64
CA LEU A 67 6.38 6.06 -3.32
C LEU A 67 5.50 5.19 -2.41
N THR A 68 5.95 4.88 -1.19
CA THR A 68 5.17 4.09 -0.23
C THR A 68 3.82 4.72 0.07
N ARG A 69 3.78 6.03 0.33
CA ARG A 69 2.56 6.77 0.64
C ARG A 69 1.59 6.80 -0.54
N TRP A 70 2.09 7.08 -1.75
CA TRP A 70 1.26 7.12 -2.96
C TRP A 70 0.81 5.75 -3.44
N THR A 71 1.55 4.68 -3.16
CA THR A 71 1.12 3.29 -3.40
C THR A 71 -0.12 2.94 -2.56
N VAL A 72 -0.15 3.30 -1.27
CA VAL A 72 -1.35 3.16 -0.42
C VAL A 72 -2.48 4.06 -0.92
N ALA A 73 -2.15 5.30 -1.31
CA ALA A 73 -3.14 6.27 -1.76
C ALA A 73 -3.84 5.80 -3.04
N PHE A 74 -3.10 5.25 -4.00
CA PHE A 74 -3.66 4.66 -5.23
C PHE A 74 -4.66 3.54 -4.91
N ALA A 75 -4.29 2.61 -4.04
CA ALA A 75 -5.16 1.51 -3.64
C ALA A 75 -6.47 1.96 -2.97
N ARG A 76 -6.37 2.88 -2.00
CA ARG A 76 -7.55 3.44 -1.31
C ARG A 76 -8.39 4.28 -2.25
N CYS A 77 -7.75 5.07 -3.12
CA CYS A 77 -8.42 5.85 -4.14
C CYS A 77 -9.17 4.95 -5.13
N LEU A 78 -8.58 3.84 -5.57
CA LEU A 78 -9.23 2.88 -6.45
C LEU A 78 -10.42 2.20 -5.76
N LYS A 79 -10.26 1.81 -4.49
CA LYS A 79 -11.37 1.27 -3.66
C LYS A 79 -12.54 2.25 -3.60
N VAL A 80 -12.27 3.52 -3.30
CA VAL A 80 -13.28 4.59 -3.24
C VAL A 80 -13.90 4.85 -4.61
N HIS A 81 -13.10 4.89 -5.67
CA HIS A 81 -13.56 5.19 -7.02
C HIS A 81 -14.49 4.14 -7.61
N VAL A 82 -14.32 2.86 -7.21
CA VAL A 82 -15.19 1.75 -7.66
C VAL A 82 -16.44 1.62 -6.77
N ARG A 83 -16.49 2.25 -5.60
CA ARG A 83 -17.65 2.25 -4.71
C ARG A 83 -18.58 3.44 -5.04
N GLU A 84 -19.89 3.19 -5.10
CA GLU A 84 -20.89 4.23 -5.39
C GLU A 84 -20.92 5.35 -4.33
N GLU A 85 -20.66 5.01 -3.06
CA GLU A 85 -20.72 5.93 -1.91
C GLU A 85 -19.34 6.15 -1.24
N GLY A 86 -18.25 6.10 -2.01
CA GLY A 86 -16.91 6.22 -1.45
C GLY A 86 -16.56 7.64 -0.96
N ASP A 87 -16.21 7.79 0.31
CA ASP A 87 -15.63 9.03 0.84
C ASP A 87 -14.11 9.09 0.66
N MET A 88 -13.67 9.82 -0.38
CA MET A 88 -12.26 10.02 -0.66
C MET A 88 -11.55 10.83 0.44
N GLN A 89 -12.26 11.76 1.10
CA GLN A 89 -11.67 12.64 2.09
C GLN A 89 -11.38 11.87 3.38
N GLY A 90 -12.34 11.06 3.86
CA GLY A 90 -12.17 10.22 5.04
C GLY A 90 -11.08 9.15 4.87
N GLU A 91 -10.96 8.56 3.68
CA GLU A 91 -10.01 7.48 3.42
C GLU A 91 -8.55 7.95 3.25
N LEU A 92 -8.35 9.16 2.69
CA LEU A 92 -7.02 9.70 2.33
C LEU A 92 -6.58 10.88 3.18
N GLY A 93 -7.44 11.46 4.02
CA GLY A 93 -7.17 12.70 4.76
C GLY A 93 -6.01 12.64 5.75
N GLY A 94 -5.64 11.45 6.24
CA GLY A 94 -4.45 11.22 7.07
C GLY A 94 -3.22 10.72 6.28
N LEU A 95 -3.41 10.38 5.01
CA LEU A 95 -2.37 9.80 4.16
C LEU A 95 -1.75 10.84 3.23
N LEU A 96 -2.56 11.69 2.62
CA LEU A 96 -2.11 12.74 1.71
C LEU A 96 -2.22 14.11 2.37
N THR A 97 -1.33 15.02 2.00
CA THR A 97 -1.47 16.42 2.41
C THR A 97 -2.75 17.03 1.82
N ALA A 98 -3.27 18.08 2.45
CA ALA A 98 -4.48 18.75 1.97
C ALA A 98 -4.35 19.28 0.53
N HIS A 99 -3.13 19.64 0.09
CA HIS A 99 -2.87 20.07 -1.29
C HIS A 99 -2.93 18.90 -2.27
N GLU A 100 -2.26 17.79 -1.95
CA GLU A 100 -2.25 16.57 -2.77
C GLU A 100 -3.66 15.99 -2.94
N LEU A 101 -4.42 15.95 -1.84
CA LEU A 101 -5.80 15.45 -1.85
C LEU A 101 -6.73 16.34 -2.69
N ARG A 102 -6.52 17.66 -2.67
CA ARG A 102 -7.26 18.59 -3.52
C ARG A 102 -6.94 18.37 -5.00
N ALA A 103 -5.66 18.18 -5.34
CA ALA A 103 -5.24 17.90 -6.71
C ALA A 103 -5.82 16.56 -7.21
N LEU A 104 -5.77 15.52 -6.37
CA LEU A 104 -6.32 14.20 -6.66
C LEU A 104 -7.83 14.27 -6.96
N ARG A 105 -8.60 14.98 -6.12
CA ARG A 105 -10.05 15.15 -6.27
C ARG A 105 -10.45 16.04 -7.45
N ALA A 106 -9.58 16.96 -7.86
CA ALA A 106 -9.79 17.79 -9.04
C ALA A 106 -9.56 17.03 -10.35
N SER A 107 -8.90 15.87 -10.30
CA SER A 107 -8.67 15.03 -11.48
C SER A 107 -9.98 14.40 -11.99
N PRO A 108 -10.19 14.33 -13.31
CA PRO A 108 -11.30 13.57 -13.91
C PRO A 108 -11.26 12.08 -13.54
N SER A 109 -10.06 11.53 -13.34
CA SER A 109 -9.84 10.15 -12.91
C SER A 109 -8.83 10.15 -11.76
N PRO A 110 -9.30 10.14 -10.50
CA PRO A 110 -8.42 10.16 -9.33
C PRO A 110 -7.42 8.98 -9.27
N PRO A 111 -7.79 7.72 -9.57
CA PRO A 111 -6.82 6.62 -9.57
C PRO A 111 -5.73 6.79 -10.64
N GLN A 112 -6.09 7.32 -11.81
CA GLN A 112 -5.13 7.59 -12.88
C GLN A 112 -4.16 8.71 -12.50
N PHE A 113 -4.62 9.74 -11.77
CA PHE A 113 -3.75 10.78 -11.22
C PHE A 113 -2.74 10.20 -10.23
N ALA A 114 -3.18 9.33 -9.31
CA ALA A 114 -2.27 8.67 -8.38
C ALA A 114 -1.20 7.81 -9.10
N LEU A 115 -1.59 7.10 -10.17
CA LEU A 115 -0.62 6.39 -11.03
C LEU A 115 0.35 7.33 -11.74
N ALA A 116 -0.12 8.48 -12.23
CA ALA A 116 0.74 9.47 -12.87
C ALA A 116 1.81 9.96 -11.90
N VAL A 117 1.43 10.26 -10.64
CA VAL A 117 2.38 10.64 -9.58
C VAL A 117 3.42 9.54 -9.35
N LEU A 118 2.97 8.29 -9.19
CA LEU A 118 3.87 7.14 -9.00
C LEU A 118 4.85 6.93 -10.18
N SER A 119 4.42 7.21 -11.41
CA SER A 119 5.26 7.06 -12.61
C SER A 119 6.24 8.21 -12.83
N SER A 120 5.98 9.37 -12.23
CA SER A 120 6.80 10.59 -12.37
C SER A 120 7.79 10.80 -11.23
N ALA A 121 7.75 9.92 -10.22
CA ALA A 121 8.57 9.97 -9.02
C ALA A 121 10.01 9.52 -9.30
#